data_AF-A0A1G1E5S0-F1
#
_entry.id   AF-A0A1G1E5S0-F1
#
_cell.length_a   1.000
_cell.length_b   1.000
_cell.length_c   1.000
_cell.angle_alpha   90.00
_cell.angle_beta   90.00
_cell.angle_gamma   90.00
#
_symmetry.space_group_name_H-M   'P 1'
#
loop_
_entity.id
_entity.type
_entity.pdbx_description
1 polymer ?
#
loop_
_entity_poly.entity_id
_entity_poly.type
_entity_poly.pdbx_seq_one_letter_code
_entity_poly.pdbx_strand_id
1 'polypeptide(L)'
;MGYLARKFLNGLFATALILFICGIHTHNASGEKPGANHKSDNKADNKAGTQPGVRITDQVSLAENRLDVKKGEVAFVEIRSQEPSTIYIMYPTQYNKYKTTGSLEGVLEHKNVTWLIHPVPAMLEDQTVYFIQKGETIFSVVYENIQERIDRLIKGEEMLRAGMEMRVADKENVVRLTPLIPDLKMMLDFSKEAKFVIIKTIDFARYRKGLKNFDQLYEESVHKGSGTGYNFTTKDFEDLYLIIKTPDPIRVKYIIRATKESAESGC
;
A
#
# COMPACT_ATOMS: atom_id res chain seq x y z
N MET A 1 13.90 -37.64 10.81
CA MET A 1 13.22 -36.50 11.44
C MET A 1 14.26 -35.45 11.81
N GLY A 2 13.99 -34.17 11.54
CA GLY A 2 14.78 -33.05 12.08
C GLY A 2 15.84 -32.49 11.13
N TYR A 3 15.43 -31.71 10.13
CA TYR A 3 16.25 -30.63 9.52
C TYR A 3 15.39 -29.63 8.70
N LEU A 4 14.15 -29.98 8.37
CA LEU A 4 13.16 -29.12 7.69
C LEU A 4 12.33 -28.20 8.61
N ALA A 5 12.41 -28.34 9.95
CA ALA A 5 11.66 -27.51 10.90
C ALA A 5 12.38 -26.19 11.29
N ARG A 6 13.58 -25.93 10.76
CA ARG A 6 14.44 -24.81 11.20
C ARG A 6 14.47 -23.59 10.28
N LYS A 7 13.90 -23.66 9.06
CA LYS A 7 13.83 -22.50 8.16
C LYS A 7 12.46 -21.78 8.16
N PHE A 8 11.38 -22.45 8.56
CA PHE A 8 10.07 -21.78 8.73
C PHE A 8 9.91 -21.03 10.07
N LEU A 9 10.80 -21.27 11.05
CA LEU A 9 10.75 -20.60 12.35
C LEU A 9 11.60 -19.31 12.41
N ASN A 10 12.47 -19.08 11.43
CA ASN A 10 13.36 -17.90 11.41
C ASN A 10 12.84 -16.74 10.55
N GLY A 11 11.79 -16.93 9.76
CA GLY A 11 11.12 -15.85 9.02
C GLY A 11 9.92 -15.23 9.74
N LEU A 12 9.46 -15.85 10.84
CA LEU A 12 8.28 -15.40 11.59
C LEU A 12 8.61 -14.49 12.80
N PHE A 13 9.88 -14.12 13.00
CA PHE A 13 10.37 -13.50 14.25
C PHE A 13 11.15 -12.17 14.10
N ALA A 14 11.18 -11.53 12.92
CA ALA A 14 12.02 -10.35 12.73
C ALA A 14 11.40 -8.98 13.08
N THR A 15 10.18 -8.90 13.63
CA THR A 15 9.70 -7.66 14.26
C THR A 15 8.70 -7.96 15.38
N ALA A 16 9.22 -8.45 16.50
CA ALA A 16 8.60 -8.19 17.79
C ALA A 16 9.42 -7.10 18.50
N LEU A 17 8.69 -6.08 18.98
CA LEU A 17 8.87 -5.52 20.32
C LEU A 17 9.83 -4.33 20.51
N ILE A 18 9.25 -3.13 20.73
CA ILE A 18 9.70 -2.23 21.81
C ILE A 18 8.55 -2.15 22.83
N LEU A 19 8.82 -2.74 24.00
CA LEU A 19 8.06 -2.73 25.25
C LEU A 19 8.11 -1.36 25.95
N PHE A 20 7.10 -1.05 26.77
CA PHE A 20 7.17 -0.83 28.24
C PHE A 20 5.87 -0.11 28.71
N ILE A 21 5.26 -0.29 29.89
CA ILE A 21 5.23 -1.32 30.94
C ILE A 21 3.96 -1.00 31.81
N CYS A 22 3.31 -2.07 32.27
CA CYS A 22 2.50 -2.31 33.47
C CYS A 22 1.60 -1.25 34.15
N GLY A 23 0.37 -1.72 34.41
CA GLY A 23 -0.33 -1.63 35.71
C GLY A 23 -1.65 -0.84 35.65
N ILE A 24 -2.80 -1.24 36.15
CA ILE A 24 -3.26 -2.29 37.10
C ILE A 24 -4.79 -2.46 36.87
N HIS A 25 -5.32 -3.65 37.20
CA HIS A 25 -6.68 -4.07 37.66
C HIS A 25 -7.91 -3.14 37.42
N THR A 26 -9.16 -3.57 37.19
CA THR A 26 -9.91 -4.83 37.34
C THR A 26 -11.36 -4.57 36.89
N HIS A 27 -12.11 -5.66 36.69
CA HIS A 27 -13.56 -5.82 36.93
C HIS A 27 -14.61 -5.57 35.83
N ASN A 28 -15.30 -6.69 35.58
CA ASN A 28 -16.76 -6.90 35.48
C ASN A 28 -17.56 -6.35 34.29
N ALA A 29 -17.86 -7.30 33.39
CA ALA A 29 -19.20 -7.84 33.09
C ALA A 29 -20.44 -6.92 33.00
N SER A 30 -21.08 -7.08 31.83
CA SER A 30 -22.51 -7.23 31.52
C SER A 30 -23.48 -6.05 31.68
N GLY A 31 -24.35 -5.93 30.68
CA GLY A 31 -25.78 -5.67 30.93
C GLY A 31 -26.36 -4.45 30.25
N GLU A 32 -27.16 -4.71 29.21
CA GLU A 32 -28.45 -4.07 28.94
C GLU A 32 -28.55 -2.54 28.68
N LYS A 33 -28.84 -2.22 27.41
CA LYS A 33 -29.88 -1.25 27.04
C LYS A 33 -31.27 -1.87 27.39
N PRO A 34 -32.40 -1.13 27.51
CA PRO A 34 -32.74 0.09 26.76
C PRO A 34 -33.61 1.14 27.50
N GLY A 35 -33.91 2.28 26.84
CA GLY A 35 -35.20 2.94 27.07
C GLY A 35 -35.27 4.47 26.91
N ALA A 36 -35.98 4.89 25.85
CA ALA A 36 -36.94 6.00 25.79
C ALA A 36 -36.48 7.49 25.85
N ASN A 37 -36.64 8.14 24.69
CA ASN A 37 -37.40 9.37 24.41
C ASN A 37 -37.43 10.51 25.45
N HIS A 38 -36.95 11.69 25.03
CA HIS A 38 -37.78 12.90 25.07
C HIS A 38 -37.28 13.99 24.10
N LYS A 39 -38.21 14.53 23.31
CA LYS A 39 -38.11 15.82 22.59
C LYS A 39 -38.16 16.98 23.59
N SER A 40 -37.38 18.04 23.36
CA SER A 40 -37.92 19.41 23.24
C SER A 40 -36.87 20.36 22.65
N ASP A 41 -37.30 21.12 21.66
CA ASP A 41 -36.61 22.26 21.07
C ASP A 41 -36.35 23.36 22.12
N ASN A 42 -35.23 24.08 21.99
CA ASN A 42 -35.28 25.55 22.03
C ASN A 42 -34.05 26.22 21.41
N LYS A 43 -34.33 27.42 20.94
CA LYS A 43 -33.66 28.23 19.91
C LYS A 43 -32.55 29.10 20.50
N ALA A 44 -31.44 29.16 19.75
CA ALA A 44 -30.45 30.23 19.55
C ALA A 44 -30.13 31.26 20.65
N ASP A 45 -28.83 31.44 20.91
CA ASP A 45 -28.15 32.75 20.77
C ASP A 45 -26.61 32.57 20.85
N ASN A 46 -25.88 32.96 19.79
CA ASN A 46 -24.84 33.99 19.86
C ASN A 46 -24.04 34.17 18.56
N LYS A 47 -23.65 35.44 18.37
CA LYS A 47 -23.12 36.10 17.18
C LYS A 47 -21.70 35.67 16.78
N ALA A 48 -21.53 35.64 15.45
CA ALA A 48 -20.45 36.19 14.63
C ALA A 48 -18.98 35.97 15.03
N GLY A 49 -18.25 35.33 14.11
CA GLY A 49 -16.86 35.70 13.85
C GLY A 49 -15.89 34.54 13.58
N THR A 50 -16.04 33.83 12.46
CA THR A 50 -14.86 33.30 11.74
C THR A 50 -15.20 33.06 10.28
N GLN A 51 -14.36 33.57 9.39
CA GLN A 51 -14.48 33.48 7.94
C GLN A 51 -14.65 32.01 7.49
N PRO A 52 -15.43 31.75 6.42
CA PRO A 52 -15.54 30.40 5.91
C PRO A 52 -14.16 29.95 5.44
N GLY A 53 -13.59 28.98 6.15
CA GLY A 53 -12.50 28.18 5.63
C GLY A 53 -12.94 27.70 4.25
N VAL A 54 -12.15 28.05 3.24
CA VAL A 54 -12.34 27.61 1.87
C VAL A 54 -12.46 26.09 1.91
N ARG A 55 -13.70 25.59 1.87
CA ARG A 55 -13.96 24.21 1.49
C ARG A 55 -13.47 24.13 0.06
N ILE A 56 -12.30 23.55 -0.14
CA ILE A 56 -11.94 22.99 -1.43
C ILE A 56 -12.85 21.77 -1.62
N THR A 57 -14.12 22.03 -1.88
CA THR A 57 -14.99 21.11 -2.60
C THR A 57 -14.64 21.26 -4.07
N ASP A 58 -13.44 20.79 -4.43
CA ASP A 58 -13.28 20.27 -5.77
C ASP A 58 -14.22 19.08 -5.85
N GLN A 59 -15.26 19.19 -6.68
CA GLN A 59 -16.20 18.14 -7.01
C GLN A 59 -15.50 17.00 -7.76
N VAL A 60 -14.52 16.37 -7.14
CA VAL A 60 -14.08 15.04 -7.52
C VAL A 60 -14.87 14.11 -6.63
N SER A 61 -15.76 13.33 -7.25
CA SER A 61 -16.41 12.22 -6.58
C SER A 61 -15.31 11.36 -5.94
N LEU A 62 -15.24 11.39 -4.61
CA LEU A 62 -14.37 10.51 -3.87
C LEU A 62 -15.15 9.22 -3.68
N ALA A 63 -14.81 8.19 -4.44
CA ALA A 63 -15.35 6.86 -4.21
C ALA A 63 -14.66 6.28 -2.98
N GLU A 64 -15.45 5.67 -2.10
CA GLU A 64 -14.97 4.98 -0.90
C GLU A 64 -15.40 3.53 -0.99
N ASN A 65 -14.44 2.61 -0.92
CA ASN A 65 -14.69 1.19 -0.79
C ASN A 65 -14.11 0.70 0.54
N ARG A 66 -14.93 0.01 1.32
CA ARG A 66 -14.52 -0.68 2.54
C ARG A 66 -14.38 -2.16 2.24
N LEU A 67 -13.27 -2.75 2.68
CA LEU A 67 -13.03 -4.17 2.61
C LEU A 67 -12.80 -4.72 4.01
N ASP A 68 -13.59 -5.72 4.38
CA ASP A 68 -13.36 -6.54 5.56
C ASP A 68 -12.85 -7.92 5.11
N VAL A 69 -11.75 -8.37 5.70
CA VAL A 69 -11.08 -9.65 5.40
C VAL A 69 -11.01 -10.44 6.70
N LYS A 70 -11.48 -11.68 6.71
CA LYS A 70 -11.51 -12.48 7.93
C LYS A 70 -10.16 -13.10 8.23
N LYS A 71 -9.90 -13.36 9.50
CA LYS A 71 -8.74 -14.11 9.95
C LYS A 71 -8.59 -15.42 9.15
N GLY A 72 -7.40 -15.64 8.60
CA GLY A 72 -7.05 -16.80 7.78
C GLY A 72 -7.25 -16.60 6.28
N GLU A 73 -7.73 -15.43 5.85
CA GLU A 73 -7.97 -15.11 4.43
C GLU A 73 -7.00 -14.05 3.91
N VAL A 74 -6.86 -14.02 2.58
CA VAL A 74 -6.23 -12.91 1.85
C VAL A 74 -7.20 -12.46 0.76
N ALA A 75 -7.48 -11.17 0.74
CA ALA A 75 -8.25 -10.55 -0.33
C ALA A 75 -7.31 -9.88 -1.33
N PHE A 76 -7.45 -10.19 -2.62
CA PHE A 76 -6.76 -9.51 -3.70
C PHE A 76 -7.69 -8.46 -4.28
N VAL A 77 -7.33 -7.20 -4.06
CA VAL A 77 -8.08 -6.05 -4.55
C VAL A 77 -7.48 -5.62 -5.87
N GLU A 78 -8.27 -5.77 -6.94
CA GLU A 78 -7.92 -5.25 -8.25
C GLU A 78 -8.70 -3.96 -8.53
N ILE A 79 -7.96 -2.89 -8.77
CA ILE A 79 -8.48 -1.58 -9.13
C ILE A 79 -8.01 -1.27 -10.55
N ARG A 80 -8.96 -0.95 -11.43
CA ARG A 80 -8.70 -0.52 -12.81
C ARG A 80 -9.29 0.86 -13.03
N SER A 81 -8.64 1.67 -13.84
CA SER A 81 -9.19 2.95 -14.27
C SER A 81 -8.86 3.22 -15.72
N GLN A 82 -9.82 3.81 -16.44
CA GLN A 82 -9.62 4.23 -17.82
C GLN A 82 -8.76 5.51 -17.91
N GLU A 83 -8.79 6.33 -16.84
CA GLU A 83 -8.00 7.55 -16.72
C GLU A 83 -7.09 7.49 -15.48
N PRO A 84 -5.97 8.24 -15.43
CA PRO A 84 -5.09 8.21 -14.26
C PRO A 84 -5.81 8.65 -12.98
N SER A 85 -5.97 7.73 -12.02
CA SER A 85 -6.64 7.95 -10.74
C SER A 85 -5.66 8.00 -9.57
N THR A 86 -6.04 8.64 -8.47
CA THR A 86 -5.27 8.54 -7.21
C THR A 86 -5.98 7.63 -6.23
N ILE A 87 -5.25 6.65 -5.70
CA ILE A 87 -5.75 5.65 -4.76
C ILE A 87 -5.06 5.84 -3.42
N TYR A 88 -5.85 5.96 -2.36
CA TYR A 88 -5.39 5.98 -0.98
C TYR A 88 -5.87 4.72 -0.28
N ILE A 89 -4.94 3.97 0.31
CA ILE A 89 -5.25 2.76 1.08
C ILE A 89 -4.99 3.09 2.56
N MET A 90 -6.01 2.92 3.39
CA MET A 90 -6.03 3.34 4.78
C MET A 90 -6.51 2.23 5.70
N TYR A 91 -5.83 2.07 6.83
CA TYR A 91 -6.26 1.28 7.98
C TYR A 91 -7.17 2.10 8.90
N PRO A 92 -7.94 1.49 9.82
CA PRO A 92 -8.97 2.19 10.60
C PRO A 92 -8.48 3.46 11.31
N THR A 93 -7.30 3.44 11.92
CA THR A 93 -6.73 4.62 12.58
C THR A 93 -6.45 5.76 11.60
N GLN A 94 -5.92 5.44 10.42
CA GLN A 94 -5.62 6.41 9.37
C GLN A 94 -6.91 6.97 8.76
N TYR A 95 -7.89 6.10 8.50
CA TYR A 95 -9.19 6.48 7.98
C TYR A 95 -9.93 7.41 8.95
N ASN A 96 -9.95 7.09 10.25
CA ASN A 96 -10.57 7.95 11.26
C ASN A 96 -9.91 9.33 11.36
N LYS A 97 -8.57 9.37 11.33
CA LYS A 97 -7.81 10.63 11.28
C LYS A 97 -8.13 11.42 10.01
N TYR A 98 -8.18 10.77 8.85
CA TYR A 98 -8.56 11.36 7.58
C TYR A 98 -9.97 11.97 7.63
N LYS A 99 -10.98 11.22 8.12
CA LYS A 99 -12.36 11.72 8.25
C LYS A 99 -12.50 12.92 9.19
N THR A 100 -11.64 13.00 10.20
CA THR A 100 -11.70 14.06 11.22
C THR A 100 -10.93 15.32 10.80
N THR A 101 -9.76 15.15 10.17
CA THR A 101 -8.79 16.23 9.95
C THR A 101 -8.39 16.45 8.50
N GLY A 102 -8.75 15.55 7.59
CA GLY A 102 -8.27 15.53 6.21
C GLY A 102 -6.80 15.08 6.07
N SER A 103 -6.13 14.70 7.15
CA SER A 103 -4.72 14.29 7.12
C SER A 103 -4.51 12.98 6.35
N LEU A 104 -3.53 12.99 5.44
CA LEU A 104 -3.04 11.81 4.71
C LEU A 104 -1.72 11.27 5.29
N GLU A 105 -1.38 11.66 6.52
CA GLU A 105 -0.16 11.22 7.17
C GLU A 105 -0.17 9.71 7.41
N GLY A 106 0.87 9.02 6.94
CA GLY A 106 1.02 7.57 7.06
C GLY A 106 0.17 6.74 6.09
N VAL A 107 -0.64 7.39 5.24
CA VAL A 107 -1.48 6.72 4.24
C VAL A 107 -0.63 6.13 3.10
N LEU A 108 -1.03 4.96 2.61
CA LEU A 108 -0.47 4.41 1.37
C LEU A 108 -1.09 5.16 0.18
N GLU A 109 -0.27 5.92 -0.53
CA GLU A 109 -0.71 6.77 -1.63
C GLU A 109 -0.14 6.27 -2.97
N HIS A 110 -1.02 6.02 -3.94
CA HIS A 110 -0.68 5.69 -5.32
C HIS A 110 -1.29 6.71 -6.28
N LYS A 111 -0.48 7.40 -7.07
CA LYS A 111 -0.92 8.48 -7.98
C LYS A 111 -0.95 8.05 -9.43
N ASN A 112 -1.82 8.65 -10.22
CA ASN A 112 -1.90 8.46 -11.67
C ASN A 112 -2.00 6.98 -12.10
N VAL A 113 -2.71 6.18 -11.30
CA VAL A 113 -2.83 4.73 -11.46
C VAL A 113 -3.92 4.40 -12.46
N THR A 114 -3.62 3.49 -13.39
CA THR A 114 -4.60 2.88 -14.31
C THR A 114 -4.87 1.42 -13.97
N TRP A 115 -3.97 0.77 -13.24
CA TRP A 115 -4.15 -0.61 -12.75
C TRP A 115 -3.39 -0.82 -11.45
N LEU A 116 -4.00 -1.50 -10.48
CA LEU A 116 -3.38 -1.89 -9.21
C LEU A 116 -3.95 -3.23 -8.76
N ILE A 117 -3.07 -4.17 -8.40
CA ILE A 117 -3.43 -5.33 -7.59
C ILE A 117 -2.77 -5.20 -6.23
N HIS A 118 -3.58 -5.07 -5.18
CA HIS A 118 -3.13 -4.95 -3.80
C HIS A 118 -3.68 -6.10 -2.95
N PRO A 119 -2.82 -6.96 -2.38
CA PRO A 119 -3.28 -7.97 -1.43
C PRO A 119 -3.52 -7.35 -0.05
N VAL A 120 -4.57 -7.82 0.62
CA VAL A 120 -4.92 -7.47 1.99
C VAL A 120 -4.93 -8.76 2.81
N PRO A 121 -3.84 -9.08 3.54
CA PRO A 121 -3.77 -10.29 4.36
C PRO A 121 -4.38 -10.07 5.75
N ALA A 122 -5.14 -11.06 6.24
CA ALA A 122 -5.69 -11.10 7.60
C ALA A 122 -5.17 -12.34 8.36
N MET A 123 -3.87 -12.39 8.66
CA MET A 123 -3.24 -13.61 9.17
C MET A 123 -3.52 -13.88 10.66
N LEU A 124 -3.52 -12.83 11.48
CA LEU A 124 -3.58 -12.94 12.95
C LEU A 124 -4.96 -12.61 13.52
N GLU A 125 -5.62 -11.63 12.91
CA GLU A 125 -6.93 -11.09 13.28
C GLU A 125 -7.65 -10.60 12.02
N ASP A 126 -8.95 -10.33 12.16
CA ASP A 126 -9.76 -9.73 11.09
C ASP A 126 -9.18 -8.37 10.70
N GLN A 127 -9.17 -8.08 9.40
CA GLN A 127 -8.57 -6.89 8.85
C GLN A 127 -9.61 -6.04 8.11
N THR A 128 -9.75 -4.78 8.51
CA THR A 128 -10.51 -3.78 7.75
C THR A 128 -9.55 -2.84 7.03
N VAL A 129 -9.81 -2.58 5.75
CA VAL A 129 -9.06 -1.62 4.92
C VAL A 129 -10.03 -0.75 4.13
N TYR A 130 -9.71 0.53 4.04
CA TYR A 130 -10.47 1.54 3.30
C TYR A 130 -9.68 1.96 2.06
N PHE A 131 -10.34 1.96 0.92
CA PHE A 131 -9.82 2.45 -0.35
C PHE A 131 -10.57 3.73 -0.71
N ILE A 132 -9.87 4.86 -0.67
CA ILE A 132 -10.41 6.15 -1.10
C ILE A 132 -9.84 6.45 -2.47
N GLN A 133 -10.70 6.62 -3.47
CA GLN A 133 -10.31 6.88 -4.85
C GLN A 133 -10.68 8.30 -5.27
N LYS A 134 -9.74 8.99 -5.92
CA LYS A 134 -9.96 10.25 -6.63
C LYS A 134 -9.88 9.97 -8.13
N GLY A 135 -11.05 9.92 -8.78
CA GLY A 135 -11.22 9.51 -10.17
C GLY A 135 -12.18 8.32 -10.30
N GLU A 136 -12.63 8.02 -11.52
CA GLU A 136 -13.52 6.88 -11.79
C GLU A 136 -12.71 5.58 -11.85
N THR A 137 -13.06 4.60 -11.03
CA THR A 137 -12.35 3.31 -10.96
C THR A 137 -13.32 2.14 -10.90
N ILE A 138 -12.95 1.03 -11.55
CA ILE A 138 -13.58 -0.27 -11.36
C ILE A 138 -12.86 -0.96 -10.21
N PHE A 139 -13.62 -1.33 -9.18
CA PHE A 139 -13.12 -2.00 -7.99
C PHE A 139 -13.63 -3.45 -7.98
N SER A 140 -12.71 -4.41 -7.86
CA SER A 140 -13.02 -5.83 -7.81
C SER A 140 -12.19 -6.52 -6.74
N VAL A 141 -12.80 -7.51 -6.08
CA VAL A 141 -12.18 -8.25 -4.99
C VAL A 141 -12.30 -9.73 -5.27
N VAL A 142 -11.18 -10.43 -5.17
CA VAL A 142 -11.14 -11.89 -5.20
C VAL A 142 -10.52 -12.36 -3.90
N TYR A 143 -11.21 -13.24 -3.20
CA TYR A 143 -10.66 -13.92 -2.03
C TYR A 143 -9.94 -15.16 -2.50
N GLU A 144 -8.66 -15.28 -2.18
CA GLU A 144 -7.88 -16.46 -2.51
C GLU A 144 -7.06 -16.92 -1.32
N ASN A 145 -6.97 -18.23 -1.15
CA ASN A 145 -6.01 -18.79 -0.21
C ASN A 145 -4.59 -18.61 -0.80
N ILE A 146 -3.75 -17.87 -0.09
CA ILE A 146 -2.37 -17.62 -0.53
C ILE A 146 -1.57 -18.92 -0.65
N GLN A 147 -1.82 -19.91 0.20
CA GLN A 147 -1.19 -21.22 0.11
C GLN A 147 -1.64 -21.95 -1.15
N GLU A 148 -2.93 -21.93 -1.50
CA GLU A 148 -3.40 -22.54 -2.75
C GLU A 148 -2.81 -21.84 -3.97
N ARG A 149 -2.69 -20.50 -3.92
CA ARG A 149 -2.07 -19.73 -5.01
C ARG A 149 -0.57 -20.03 -5.12
N ILE A 150 0.13 -20.15 -3.99
CA ILE A 150 1.53 -20.58 -3.91
C ILE A 150 1.66 -22.04 -4.39
N ASP A 151 0.75 -22.93 -4.04
CA ASP A 151 0.77 -24.34 -4.45
C ASP A 151 0.55 -24.45 -5.97
N ARG A 152 -0.42 -23.72 -6.54
CA ARG A 152 -0.61 -23.61 -8.00
C ARG A 152 0.62 -23.02 -8.68
N LEU A 153 1.25 -22.02 -8.06
CA LEU A 153 2.50 -21.43 -8.52
C LEU A 153 3.65 -22.46 -8.53
N ILE A 154 3.84 -23.22 -7.45
CA ILE A 154 4.86 -24.28 -7.34
C ILE A 154 4.56 -25.43 -8.30
N LYS A 155 3.29 -25.72 -8.58
CA LYS A 155 2.91 -26.69 -9.61
C LYS A 155 3.12 -26.16 -11.04
N GLY A 156 3.40 -24.86 -11.21
CA GLY A 156 3.53 -24.22 -12.51
C GLY A 156 2.19 -23.97 -13.22
N GLU A 157 1.08 -24.10 -12.50
CA GLU A 157 -0.29 -23.91 -13.01
C GLU A 157 -0.66 -22.42 -13.10
N GLU A 158 -0.01 -21.55 -12.31
CA GLU A 158 -0.27 -20.12 -12.30
C GLU A 158 1.02 -19.31 -12.10
N MET A 159 1.05 -18.06 -12.59
CA MET A 159 2.05 -17.08 -12.21
C MET A 159 1.43 -16.12 -11.18
N LEU A 160 2.08 -15.93 -10.03
CA LEU A 160 1.65 -14.89 -9.08
C LEU A 160 1.92 -13.53 -9.72
N ARG A 161 0.87 -12.73 -9.86
CA ARG A 161 0.94 -11.37 -10.41
C ARG A 161 0.37 -10.40 -9.39
N ALA A 162 1.25 -9.53 -8.92
CA ALA A 162 0.87 -8.30 -8.25
C ALA A 162 1.62 -7.16 -8.91
N GLY A 163 1.10 -5.95 -8.82
CA GLY A 163 1.74 -4.85 -9.51
C GLY A 163 0.85 -3.62 -9.63
N MET A 164 1.39 -2.65 -10.33
CA MET A 164 0.75 -1.38 -10.58
C MET A 164 1.14 -0.90 -11.97
N GLU A 165 0.20 -0.27 -12.66
CA GLU A 165 0.43 0.51 -13.87
C GLU A 165 0.03 1.95 -13.61
N MET A 166 0.89 2.89 -13.99
CA MET A 166 0.68 4.31 -13.75
C MET A 166 1.29 5.17 -14.83
N ARG A 167 0.81 6.42 -14.91
CA ARG A 167 1.40 7.47 -15.75
C ARG A 167 2.28 8.39 -14.90
N VAL A 168 3.53 8.55 -15.29
CA VAL A 168 4.44 9.55 -14.72
C VAL A 168 4.58 10.72 -15.68
N ALA A 169 4.58 11.94 -15.13
CA ALA A 169 4.76 13.15 -15.91
C ALA A 169 6.23 13.30 -16.35
N ASP A 170 6.50 14.26 -17.21
CA ASP A 170 7.88 14.71 -17.43
C ASP A 170 8.52 15.18 -16.11
N LYS A 171 9.85 15.12 -16.01
CA LYS A 171 10.68 15.40 -14.82
C LYS A 171 10.79 14.22 -13.85
N GLU A 172 10.99 14.53 -12.56
CA GLU A 172 11.22 13.57 -11.49
C GLU A 172 9.90 13.16 -10.82
N ASN A 173 9.62 11.86 -10.80
CA ASN A 173 8.44 11.28 -10.18
C ASN A 173 8.87 10.22 -9.17
N VAL A 174 8.14 10.12 -8.05
CA VAL A 174 8.37 9.07 -7.05
C VAL A 174 7.19 8.13 -7.00
N VAL A 175 7.51 6.84 -7.03
CA VAL A 175 6.56 5.74 -7.01
C VAL A 175 6.91 4.83 -5.83
N ARG A 176 5.97 4.57 -4.93
CA ARG A 176 6.14 3.53 -3.93
C ARG A 176 5.91 2.17 -4.59
N LEU A 177 6.88 1.28 -4.46
CA LEU A 177 6.76 -0.13 -4.81
C LEU A 177 6.40 -0.87 -3.52
N THR A 178 5.33 -1.66 -3.57
CA THR A 178 4.97 -2.55 -2.45
C THR A 178 5.55 -3.93 -2.76
N PRO A 179 6.71 -4.31 -2.20
CA PRO A 179 7.16 -5.69 -2.26
C PRO A 179 6.23 -6.54 -1.37
N LEU A 180 5.85 -7.71 -1.86
CA LEU A 180 4.92 -8.60 -1.16
C LEU A 180 5.62 -9.83 -0.61
N ILE A 181 6.70 -10.28 -1.26
CA ILE A 181 7.45 -11.47 -0.90
C ILE A 181 8.93 -11.21 -1.31
N PRO A 182 9.89 -11.36 -0.38
CA PRO A 182 11.31 -11.33 -0.67
C PRO A 182 11.69 -12.35 -1.74
N ASP A 183 12.79 -12.06 -2.43
CA ASP A 183 13.42 -12.90 -3.45
C ASP A 183 12.56 -13.18 -4.69
N LEU A 184 11.38 -12.58 -4.79
CA LEU A 184 10.62 -12.55 -6.04
C LEU A 184 11.21 -11.58 -7.04
N LYS A 185 11.16 -11.98 -8.31
CA LYS A 185 11.59 -11.14 -9.42
C LYS A 185 10.58 -10.02 -9.64
N MET A 186 11.06 -8.79 -9.45
CA MET A 186 10.35 -7.57 -9.77
C MET A 186 10.76 -7.12 -11.18
N MET A 187 9.78 -6.75 -11.99
CA MET A 187 9.95 -6.23 -13.34
C MET A 187 9.40 -4.81 -13.40
N LEU A 188 10.20 -3.91 -13.94
CA LEU A 188 9.80 -2.57 -14.33
C LEU A 188 9.80 -2.52 -15.86
N ASP A 189 8.69 -2.09 -16.43
CA ASP A 189 8.57 -1.80 -17.86
C ASP A 189 8.18 -0.33 -18.03
N PHE A 190 8.94 0.37 -18.87
CA PHE A 190 8.74 1.77 -19.20
C PHE A 190 8.33 1.88 -20.67
N SER A 191 7.33 2.73 -20.97
CA SER A 191 6.89 2.90 -22.36
C SER A 191 7.90 3.63 -23.26
N LYS A 192 8.86 4.33 -22.65
CA LYS A 192 9.99 4.99 -23.31
C LYS A 192 11.21 4.88 -22.40
N GLU A 193 12.37 5.28 -22.90
CA GLU A 193 13.60 5.33 -22.11
C GLU A 193 13.48 6.32 -20.93
N ALA A 194 13.87 5.86 -19.74
CA ALA A 194 13.86 6.67 -18.53
C ALA A 194 15.07 6.36 -17.66
N LYS A 195 15.62 7.37 -16.97
CA LYS A 195 16.64 7.18 -15.93
C LYS A 195 15.93 6.94 -14.61
N PHE A 196 16.33 5.94 -13.85
CA PHE A 196 15.65 5.59 -12.61
C PHE A 196 16.61 5.14 -11.52
N VAL A 197 16.14 5.26 -10.28
CA VAL A 197 16.79 4.70 -9.10
C VAL A 197 15.75 4.13 -8.15
N ILE A 198 16.05 2.98 -7.56
CA ILE A 198 15.25 2.34 -6.53
C ILE A 198 15.97 2.53 -5.20
N ILE A 199 15.26 3.06 -4.21
CA ILE A 199 15.80 3.42 -2.91
C ILE A 199 14.92 2.91 -1.77
N LYS A 200 15.53 2.81 -0.60
CA LYS A 200 14.89 2.44 0.66
C LYS A 200 14.20 3.64 1.31
N THR A 201 13.35 3.37 2.30
CA THR A 201 12.55 4.39 3.00
C THR A 201 13.39 5.51 3.60
N ILE A 202 14.56 5.18 4.16
CA ILE A 202 15.44 6.18 4.79
C ILE A 202 16.02 7.17 3.77
N ASP A 203 16.43 6.69 2.59
CA ASP A 203 16.96 7.56 1.54
C ASP A 203 15.84 8.34 0.86
N PHE A 204 14.64 7.77 0.75
CA PHE A 204 13.46 8.52 0.33
C PHE A 204 13.13 9.67 1.30
N ALA A 205 13.22 9.45 2.61
CA ALA A 205 13.03 10.52 3.60
C ALA A 205 14.08 11.64 3.46
N ARG A 206 15.35 11.27 3.17
CA ARG A 206 16.42 12.25 2.89
C ARG A 206 16.16 13.01 1.60
N TYR A 207 15.72 12.34 0.54
CA TYR A 207 15.33 12.95 -0.74
C TYR A 207 14.22 13.98 -0.54
N ARG A 208 13.14 13.60 0.16
CA ARG A 208 12.03 14.52 0.45
C ARG A 208 12.44 15.74 1.28
N LYS A 209 13.45 15.61 2.13
CA LYS A 209 14.01 16.73 2.92
C LYS A 209 15.04 17.56 2.15
N GLY A 210 15.31 17.24 0.88
CA GLY A 210 16.35 17.91 0.07
C GLY A 210 17.79 17.62 0.54
N LEU A 211 17.98 16.66 1.44
CA LEU A 211 19.30 16.27 1.95
C LEU A 211 20.08 15.41 0.96
N LYS A 212 19.37 14.77 0.02
CA LYS A 212 19.93 14.09 -1.14
C LYS A 212 19.13 14.47 -2.38
N ASN A 213 19.79 14.63 -3.51
CA ASN A 213 19.13 14.80 -4.81
C ASN A 213 19.13 13.49 -5.62
N PHE A 214 18.46 13.50 -6.77
CA PHE A 214 18.38 12.34 -7.64
C PHE A 214 19.74 11.82 -8.08
N ASP A 215 20.66 12.71 -8.49
CA ASP A 215 21.95 12.29 -9.04
C ASP A 215 22.85 11.66 -7.97
N GLN A 216 22.84 12.18 -6.74
CA GLN A 216 23.52 11.55 -5.60
C GLN A 216 22.96 10.15 -5.30
N LEU A 217 21.64 10.01 -5.25
CA LEU A 217 21.00 8.71 -5.04
C LEU A 217 21.31 7.75 -6.19
N TYR A 218 21.36 8.26 -7.41
CA TYR A 218 21.73 7.48 -8.58
C TYR A 218 23.18 6.99 -8.47
N GLU A 219 24.13 7.78 -8.00
CA GLU A 219 25.50 7.31 -7.81
C GLU A 219 25.61 6.24 -6.72
N GLU A 220 24.88 6.38 -5.63
CA GLU A 220 24.96 5.50 -4.46
C GLU A 220 24.16 4.20 -4.57
N SER A 221 23.05 4.20 -5.31
CA SER A 221 22.14 3.05 -5.33
C SER A 221 22.70 1.86 -6.12
N VAL A 222 22.40 0.66 -5.62
CA VAL A 222 22.66 -0.62 -6.28
C VAL A 222 21.66 -0.88 -7.41
N HIS A 223 20.41 -0.41 -7.25
CA HIS A 223 19.34 -0.64 -8.21
C HIS A 223 19.02 0.64 -8.97
N LYS A 224 19.75 0.85 -10.06
CA LYS A 224 19.67 2.03 -10.92
C LYS A 224 19.84 1.64 -12.38
N GLY A 225 19.42 2.52 -13.27
CA GLY A 225 19.71 2.36 -14.68
C GLY A 225 19.02 3.39 -15.56
N SER A 226 19.21 3.21 -16.86
CA SER A 226 18.46 3.87 -17.92
C SER A 226 18.01 2.83 -18.93
N GLY A 227 16.75 2.90 -19.34
CA GLY A 227 16.22 1.97 -20.34
C GLY A 227 14.71 1.92 -20.37
N THR A 228 14.19 0.97 -21.15
CA THR A 228 12.76 0.68 -21.27
C THR A 228 12.28 -0.41 -20.31
N GLY A 229 13.19 -1.00 -19.53
CA GLY A 229 12.81 -1.95 -18.50
C GLY A 229 13.98 -2.35 -17.61
N TYR A 230 13.66 -2.94 -16.46
CA TYR A 230 14.65 -3.36 -15.48
C TYR A 230 14.08 -4.48 -14.60
N ASN A 231 14.91 -5.49 -14.34
CA ASN A 231 14.55 -6.61 -13.50
C ASN A 231 15.46 -6.63 -12.28
N PHE A 232 14.89 -6.88 -11.10
CA PHE A 232 15.65 -7.00 -9.86
C PHE A 232 14.92 -7.89 -8.85
N THR A 233 15.61 -8.24 -7.78
CA THR A 233 15.07 -8.99 -6.64
C THR A 233 15.38 -8.24 -5.36
N THR A 234 14.55 -8.42 -4.34
CA THR A 234 14.67 -7.75 -3.06
C THR A 234 14.76 -8.79 -1.95
N LYS A 235 15.79 -8.75 -1.12
CA LYS A 235 15.99 -9.75 -0.06
C LYS A 235 15.17 -9.49 1.22
N ASP A 236 14.57 -8.31 1.32
CA ASP A 236 13.86 -7.85 2.51
C ASP A 236 12.45 -7.36 2.13
N PHE A 237 11.56 -7.28 3.13
CA PHE A 237 10.20 -6.72 3.00
C PHE A 237 10.15 -5.17 3.08
N GLU A 238 11.30 -4.50 3.00
CA GLU A 238 11.34 -3.05 3.17
C GLU A 238 10.61 -2.34 2.03
N ASP A 239 9.80 -1.33 2.36
CA ASP A 239 9.20 -0.45 1.36
C ASP A 239 10.28 0.16 0.45
N LEU A 240 10.02 0.06 -0.86
CA LEU A 240 10.90 0.61 -1.87
C LEU A 240 10.26 1.78 -2.58
N TYR A 241 11.10 2.70 -3.01
CA TYR A 241 10.70 3.87 -3.75
C TYR A 241 11.48 3.92 -5.06
N LEU A 242 10.75 3.92 -6.16
CA LEU A 242 11.27 4.11 -7.50
C LEU A 242 11.19 5.61 -7.82
N ILE A 243 12.34 6.26 -7.97
CA ILE A 243 12.43 7.62 -8.49
C ILE A 243 12.76 7.53 -9.97
N ILE A 244 11.95 8.17 -10.81
CA ILE A 244 12.07 8.15 -12.27
C ILE A 244 12.29 9.57 -12.74
N LYS A 245 13.30 9.76 -13.58
CA LYS A 245 13.60 11.01 -14.29
C LYS A 245 13.45 10.77 -15.78
N THR A 246 12.47 11.45 -16.38
CA THR A 246 12.13 11.29 -17.80
C THR A 246 11.91 12.65 -18.45
N PRO A 247 12.36 12.87 -19.70
CA PRO A 247 12.10 14.13 -20.42
C PRO A 247 10.65 14.21 -20.93
N ASP A 248 9.99 13.06 -21.12
CA ASP A 248 8.62 12.95 -21.61
C ASP A 248 7.73 12.24 -20.58
N PRO A 249 6.40 12.46 -20.61
CA PRO A 249 5.47 11.58 -19.91
C PRO A 249 5.58 10.14 -20.41
N ILE A 250 5.63 9.19 -19.48
CA ILE A 250 5.69 7.76 -19.78
C ILE A 250 4.68 6.97 -18.95
N ARG A 251 4.35 5.78 -19.44
CA ARG A 251 3.70 4.75 -18.63
C ARG A 251 4.79 3.90 -17.97
N VAL A 252 4.58 3.64 -16.70
CA VAL A 252 5.40 2.74 -15.89
C VAL A 252 4.52 1.58 -15.47
N LYS A 253 5.00 0.37 -15.70
CA LYS A 253 4.37 -0.84 -15.20
C LYS A 253 5.35 -1.57 -14.31
N TYR A 254 4.95 -1.82 -13.09
CA TYR A 254 5.68 -2.65 -12.14
C TYR A 254 4.90 -3.94 -11.93
N ILE A 255 5.59 -5.07 -12.08
CA ILE A 255 5.03 -6.41 -11.91
C ILE A 255 5.96 -7.20 -11.00
N ILE A 256 5.41 -7.77 -9.94
CA ILE A 256 6.04 -8.89 -9.23
C ILE A 256 5.68 -10.16 -9.98
N ARG A 257 6.69 -10.90 -10.43
CA ARG A 257 6.53 -12.25 -10.96
C ARG A 257 7.12 -13.25 -9.98
N ALA A 258 6.28 -14.16 -9.50
CA ALA A 258 6.75 -15.44 -9.02
C ALA A 258 6.55 -16.48 -10.14
N THR A 259 7.57 -17.30 -10.38
CA THR A 259 7.49 -18.56 -11.14
C THR A 259 7.65 -19.75 -10.19
N LYS A 260 7.32 -20.95 -10.69
CA LYS A 260 7.66 -22.21 -10.04
C LYS A 260 9.13 -22.24 -9.61
N GLU A 261 10.05 -21.91 -10.52
CA GLU A 261 11.49 -21.96 -10.21
C GLU A 261 11.86 -21.00 -9.07
N SER A 262 11.31 -19.79 -9.04
CA SER A 262 11.56 -18.82 -7.95
C SER A 262 10.92 -19.21 -6.61
N ALA A 263 9.82 -19.96 -6.64
CA ALA A 263 9.15 -20.45 -5.44
C ALA A 263 9.83 -21.69 -4.86
N GLU A 264 10.31 -22.60 -5.73
CA GLU A 264 10.99 -23.84 -5.35
C GLU A 264 12.44 -23.62 -4.87
N SER A 265 13.13 -22.60 -5.39
CA SER A 265 14.51 -22.33 -5.01
C SER A 265 14.65 -21.82 -3.58
N GLY A 266 13.56 -21.35 -2.95
CA GLY A 266 13.53 -20.85 -1.58
C GLY A 266 14.71 -19.93 -1.26
N CYS A 267 15.02 -19.04 -2.20
CA CYS A 267 16.29 -18.28 -2.27
C CYS A 267 16.70 -17.72 -0.90
#